data_AF-A0A2A7B255-F1
#
_entry.id   AF-A0A2A7B255-F1
#
_cell.length_a   1.000
_cell.length_b   1.000
_cell.length_c   1.000
_cell.angle_alpha   90.00
_cell.angle_beta   90.00
_cell.angle_gamma   90.00
#
_symmetry.space_group_name_H-M   'P 1'
#
loop_
_entity.id
_entity.type
_entity.pdbx_description
1 polymer ?
#
loop_
_entity_poly.entity_id
_entity_poly.type
_entity_poly.pdbx_seq_one_letter_code
_entity_poly.pdbx_strand_id
1 'polypeptide(L)'
;HTTKRNGRTYRYYVHTRALHESAKLLKLPRVPAGELEAAVIEQLQGVLRAPELISAMLPQAIALDPDLDEPQIMVAMLRLHEIWEYLAGHEHAQMLQLLIERIVVHEDRAELR
;
A
#
# COMPACT_ATOMS: atom_id res chain seq x y z
N HIS A 1 -5.30 7.61 17.23
CA HIS A 1 -5.02 6.34 17.96
C HIS A 1 -5.73 6.38 19.30
N THR A 2 -6.17 5.24 19.85
CA THR A 2 -6.75 5.17 21.21
C THR A 2 -5.92 4.22 22.05
N THR A 3 -5.41 4.71 23.18
CA THR A 3 -4.67 3.89 24.14
C THR A 3 -5.59 3.54 25.30
N LYS A 4 -5.82 2.25 25.54
CA LYS A 4 -6.65 1.76 26.65
C LYS A 4 -5.80 1.67 27.93
N ARG A 5 -6.46 1.68 29.08
CA ARG A 5 -5.85 1.65 30.43
C ARG A 5 -4.95 0.42 30.69
N ASN A 6 -5.06 -0.62 29.85
CA ASN A 6 -4.25 -1.84 29.87
C ASN A 6 -2.99 -1.77 28.98
N GLY A 7 -2.63 -0.58 28.48
CA GLY A 7 -1.47 -0.39 27.60
C GLY A 7 -1.67 -0.81 26.15
N ARG A 8 -2.86 -1.30 25.76
CA ARG A 8 -3.14 -1.66 24.36
C ARG A 8 -3.46 -0.41 23.56
N THR A 9 -2.75 -0.25 22.44
CA THR A 9 -2.93 0.86 21.50
C THR A 9 -3.66 0.36 20.27
N TYR A 10 -4.78 0.99 19.94
CA TYR A 10 -5.54 0.72 18.73
C TYR A 10 -5.36 1.88 17.74
N ARG A 11 -4.97 1.53 16.51
CA ARG A 11 -4.80 2.46 15.39
C ARG A 11 -5.98 2.29 14.43
N TYR A 12 -6.58 3.40 14.03
CA TYR A 12 -7.74 3.44 13.13
C TYR A 12 -7.55 4.56 12.13
N TYR A 13 -7.92 4.32 10.87
CA TYR A 13 -8.12 5.37 9.89
C TYR A 13 -9.56 5.87 10.00
N VAL A 14 -9.71 7.19 9.99
CA VAL A 14 -11.01 7.86 10.13
C VAL A 14 -11.16 8.91 9.04
N HIS A 15 -12.38 9.06 8.54
CA HIS A 15 -12.68 10.10 7.58
C HIS A 15 -12.51 11.48 8.25
N THR A 16 -11.87 12.44 7.57
CA THR A 16 -11.59 13.77 8.16
C THR A 16 -12.86 14.48 8.61
N ARG A 17 -13.98 14.33 7.88
CA ARG A 17 -15.29 14.84 8.34
C ARG A 17 -15.82 14.16 9.61
N ALA A 18 -15.47 12.90 9.87
CA ALA A 18 -15.89 12.19 11.09
C ALA A 18 -15.16 12.66 12.36
N LEU A 19 -14.11 13.47 12.19
CA LEU A 19 -13.42 14.14 13.30
C LEU A 19 -14.11 15.45 13.69
N HIS A 20 -14.77 16.13 12.75
CA HIS A 20 -15.44 17.41 12.97
C HIS A 20 -16.96 17.26 13.19
N GLU A 21 -17.59 16.33 12.47
CA GLU A 21 -18.99 15.95 12.63
C GLU A 21 -19.07 14.60 13.33
N SER A 22 -20.07 14.44 14.20
CA SER A 22 -20.27 13.21 14.95
C SER A 22 -20.32 12.02 13.98
N ALA A 23 -19.50 10.99 14.23
CA ALA A 23 -19.37 9.77 13.40
C ALA A 23 -20.69 9.06 13.06
N LYS A 24 -21.79 9.43 13.73
CA LYS A 24 -23.16 8.98 13.48
C LYS A 24 -23.76 9.49 12.16
N LEU A 25 -23.23 10.56 11.58
CA LEU A 25 -23.69 11.14 10.29
C LEU A 25 -22.97 10.56 9.08
N LEU A 26 -21.78 9.98 9.27
CA LEU A 26 -20.99 9.35 8.20
C LEU A 26 -21.25 7.85 8.21
N LYS A 27 -21.78 7.32 7.10
CA LYS A 27 -21.95 5.89 6.84
C LYS A 27 -20.62 5.15 6.58
N LEU A 28 -19.49 5.74 6.93
CA LEU A 28 -18.18 5.14 6.70
C LEU A 28 -17.66 4.52 8.01
N PRO A 29 -17.44 3.19 8.05
CA PRO A 29 -16.94 2.52 9.23
C PRO A 29 -15.53 2.99 9.58
N ARG A 30 -15.19 2.94 10.88
CA ARG A 30 -13.81 3.12 11.32
C ARG A 30 -13.03 1.88 10.92
N VAL A 31 -12.06 2.05 10.02
CA VAL A 31 -11.28 0.92 9.51
C VAL A 31 -10.08 0.67 10.43
N PRO A 32 -9.90 -0.55 10.96
CA PRO A 32 -8.70 -0.93 11.71
C PRO A 32 -7.45 -0.73 10.85
N ALA A 33 -6.44 -0.04 11.39
CA ALA A 33 -5.24 0.26 10.62
C ALA A 33 -4.51 -1.01 10.16
N GLY A 34 -4.45 -2.05 11.01
CA GLY A 34 -3.78 -3.30 10.65
C GLY A 34 -4.43 -4.03 9.48
N GLU A 35 -5.77 -4.06 9.43
CA GLU A 35 -6.49 -4.73 8.33
C GLU A 35 -6.39 -3.94 7.02
N LEU A 36 -6.52 -2.61 7.08
CA LEU A 36 -6.37 -1.76 5.90
C LEU A 36 -4.94 -1.77 5.35
N GLU A 37 -3.94 -1.65 6.22
CA GLU A 37 -2.53 -1.67 5.85
C GLU A 37 -2.17 -3.00 5.18
N ALA A 38 -2.62 -4.13 5.75
CA ALA A 38 -2.40 -5.45 5.16
C ALA A 38 -3.07 -5.61 3.79
N ALA A 39 -4.34 -5.18 3.65
CA ALA A 39 -5.07 -5.28 2.39
C ALA A 39 -4.46 -4.42 1.28
N VAL A 40 -4.01 -3.21 1.60
CA VAL A 40 -3.32 -2.31 0.66
C VAL A 40 -1.99 -2.93 0.19
N ILE A 41 -1.22 -3.51 1.12
CA ILE A 41 0.05 -4.15 0.81
C ILE A 41 -0.20 -5.38 -0.09
N GLU A 42 -1.17 -6.21 0.23
CA GLU A 42 -1.53 -7.39 -0.58
C GLU A 42 -1.94 -6.99 -2.00
N GLN A 43 -2.77 -5.96 -2.14
CA GLN A 43 -3.20 -5.45 -3.44
C GLN A 43 -2.04 -4.88 -4.24
N LEU A 44 -1.16 -4.09 -3.62
CA LEU A 44 0.04 -3.56 -4.26
C LEU A 44 0.97 -4.69 -4.73
N GLN A 45 1.20 -5.69 -3.89
CA GLN A 45 2.01 -6.86 -4.24
C GLN A 45 1.37 -7.69 -5.36
N GLY A 46 0.05 -7.71 -5.47
CA GLY A 46 -0.66 -8.32 -6.59
C GLY A 46 -0.40 -7.56 -7.89
N VAL A 47 -0.48 -6.23 -7.85
CA VAL A 47 -0.21 -5.36 -9.02
C VAL A 47 1.25 -5.42 -9.46
N LEU A 48 2.20 -5.43 -8.53
CA LEU A 48 3.64 -5.56 -8.85
C LEU A 48 4.01 -6.90 -9.50
N ARG A 49 3.19 -7.94 -9.30
CA ARG A 49 3.35 -9.25 -9.94
C ARG A 49 2.58 -9.40 -11.25
N ALA A 50 1.79 -8.40 -11.64
CA ALA A 50 0.99 -8.46 -12.85
C ALA A 50 1.91 -8.43 -14.08
N PRO A 51 1.81 -9.41 -15.00
CA PRO A 51 2.63 -9.45 -16.20
C PRO A 51 2.43 -8.20 -17.08
N GLU A 52 1.25 -7.58 -17.03
CA GLU A 52 0.94 -6.32 -17.72
C GLU A 52 1.82 -5.18 -17.22
N LEU A 53 2.07 -5.12 -15.90
CA LEU A 53 2.93 -4.09 -15.31
C LEU A 53 4.40 -4.34 -15.65
N ILE A 54 4.85 -5.59 -15.62
CA ILE A 54 6.22 -5.97 -16.01
C ILE A 54 6.47 -5.56 -17.47
N SER A 55 5.54 -5.87 -18.37
CA SER A 55 5.64 -5.50 -19.79
C SER A 55 5.65 -3.97 -19.99
N ALA A 56 4.86 -3.22 -19.21
CA ALA A 56 4.84 -1.77 -19.24
C ALA A 56 6.13 -1.13 -18.69
N MET A 57 6.77 -1.75 -17.70
CA MET A 57 8.01 -1.27 -17.08
C MET A 57 9.26 -1.61 -17.90
N LEU A 58 9.27 -2.72 -18.62
CA LEU A 58 10.39 -3.19 -19.44
C LEU A 58 11.04 -2.09 -20.31
N PRO A 59 10.30 -1.30 -21.13
CA PRO A 59 10.92 -0.25 -21.93
C PRO A 59 11.49 0.91 -21.10
N GLN A 60 10.93 1.19 -19.92
CA GLN A 60 11.41 2.23 -19.02
C GLN A 60 12.68 1.77 -18.27
N ALA A 61 12.71 0.50 -17.87
CA ALA A 61 13.86 -0.11 -17.24
C ALA A 61 15.06 -0.19 -18.20
N ILE A 62 14.84 -0.62 -19.44
CA ILE A 62 15.86 -0.63 -20.50
C ILE A 62 16.39 0.79 -20.79
N ALA A 63 15.53 1.81 -20.69
CA ALA A 63 15.96 3.20 -20.87
C ALA A 63 16.85 3.72 -19.72
N LEU A 64 16.72 3.16 -18.52
CA LEU A 64 17.56 3.47 -17.36
C LEU A 64 18.86 2.67 -17.36
N ASP A 65 18.78 1.39 -17.73
CA ASP A 65 19.91 0.48 -17.83
C ASP A 65 19.71 -0.48 -19.02
N PRO A 66 20.46 -0.30 -20.13
CA PRO A 66 20.34 -1.13 -21.33
C PRO A 66 20.70 -2.60 -21.14
N ASP A 67 21.39 -2.95 -20.05
CA ASP A 67 21.79 -4.33 -19.76
C ASP A 67 20.66 -5.12 -19.04
N LEU A 68 19.56 -4.46 -18.66
CA LEU A 68 18.41 -5.12 -18.04
C LEU A 68 17.58 -5.93 -19.04
N ASP A 69 17.35 -7.19 -18.71
CA ASP A 69 16.42 -8.07 -19.42
C ASP A 69 15.10 -8.32 -18.64
N GLU A 70 14.06 -8.78 -19.34
CA GLU A 70 12.75 -9.08 -18.73
C GLU A 70 12.84 -10.11 -17.57
N PRO A 71 13.60 -11.21 -17.68
CA PRO A 71 13.84 -12.12 -16.56
C PRO A 71 14.44 -11.45 -15.33
N GLN A 72 15.42 -10.56 -15.50
CA GLN A 72 16.08 -9.84 -14.41
C GLN A 72 15.11 -8.87 -13.73
N ILE A 73 14.27 -8.18 -14.49
CA ILE A 73 13.23 -7.29 -13.95
C ILE A 73 12.20 -8.09 -13.15
N MET A 74 11.75 -9.23 -13.68
CA MET A 74 10.84 -10.12 -12.98
C MET A 74 11.45 -10.66 -11.67
N VAL A 75 12.72 -11.07 -11.68
CA VAL A 75 13.45 -11.50 -10.48
C VAL A 75 13.61 -10.35 -9.49
N ALA A 76 13.91 -9.13 -9.95
CA ALA A 76 14.02 -7.95 -9.10
C ALA A 76 12.69 -7.62 -8.41
N MET A 77 11.57 -7.71 -9.14
CA MET A 77 10.22 -7.51 -8.59
C MET A 77 9.84 -8.59 -7.56
N LEU A 78 10.23 -9.84 -7.79
CA LEU A 78 10.05 -10.92 -6.81
C LEU A 78 10.91 -10.71 -5.56
N ARG A 79 12.17 -10.27 -5.71
CA ARG A 79 13.05 -9.97 -4.57
C ARG A 79 12.60 -8.74 -3.78
N LEU A 80 12.01 -7.75 -4.45
CA LEU A 80 11.40 -6.60 -3.78
C LEU A 80 10.33 -7.03 -2.77
N HIS A 81 9.56 -8.08 -3.09
CA HIS A 81 8.60 -8.66 -2.16
C HIS A 81 9.27 -9.31 -0.94
N GLU A 82 10.38 -10.02 -1.13
CA GLU A 82 11.10 -10.67 -0.02
C GLU A 82 11.69 -9.65 0.96
N ILE A 83 12.24 -8.54 0.45
CA ILE A 83 12.78 -7.48 1.31
C ILE A 83 11.67 -6.63 1.95
N TRP A 84 10.46 -6.65 1.42
CA TRP A 84 9.34 -5.87 1.93
C TRP A 84 9.08 -6.14 3.42
N GLU A 85 9.11 -7.40 3.85
CA GLU A 85 8.89 -7.75 5.27
C GLU A 85 10.01 -7.27 6.21
N TYR A 86 11.17 -6.89 5.65
CA TYR A 86 12.34 -6.43 6.40
C TYR A 86 12.53 -4.91 6.37
N LEU A 87 11.81 -4.19 5.50
CA LEU A 87 11.87 -2.74 5.43
C LEU A 87 11.26 -2.13 6.70
N ALA A 88 11.89 -1.07 7.19
CA ALA A 88 11.33 -0.29 8.28
C ALA A 88 10.07 0.45 7.81
N GLY A 89 9.13 0.71 8.72
CA GLY A 89 7.85 1.35 8.36
C GLY A 89 7.98 2.73 7.68
N HIS A 90 9.11 3.42 7.82
CA HIS A 90 9.38 4.66 7.08
C HIS A 90 9.84 4.43 5.63
N GLU A 91 10.53 3.33 5.37
CA GLU A 91 10.97 2.91 4.03
C GLU A 91 9.77 2.40 3.23
N HIS A 92 8.85 1.66 3.88
CA HIS A 92 7.54 1.34 3.30
C HIS A 92 6.80 2.60 2.86
N ALA A 93 6.74 3.62 3.72
CA ALA A 93 6.02 4.86 3.42
C ALA A 93 6.64 5.60 2.22
N GLN A 94 7.97 5.64 2.11
CA GLN A 94 8.65 6.23 0.96
C GLN A 94 8.38 5.44 -0.33
N MET A 95 8.48 4.11 -0.30
CA MET A 95 8.14 3.29 -1.47
C MET A 95 6.68 3.46 -1.89
N LEU A 96 5.74 3.46 -0.94
CA LEU A 96 4.33 3.65 -1.21
C LEU A 96 4.04 5.03 -1.84
N GLN A 97 4.70 6.09 -1.38
CA GLN A 97 4.56 7.44 -1.95
C GLN A 97 5.12 7.56 -3.37
N LEU A 98 6.10 6.73 -3.73
CA LEU A 98 6.67 6.71 -5.08
C LEU A 98 5.83 5.86 -6.04
N LEU A 99 5.19 4.80 -5.54
CA LEU A 99 4.46 3.82 -6.35
C LEU A 99 2.96 4.11 -6.47
N ILE A 100 2.35 4.79 -5.50
CA ILE A 100 0.91 4.99 -5.43
C ILE A 100 0.62 6.48 -5.41
N GLU A 101 -0.15 6.96 -6.39
CA GLU A 101 -0.59 8.36 -6.44
C GLU A 101 -1.72 8.59 -5.41
N ARG A 102 -2.65 7.63 -5.29
CA ARG A 102 -3.76 7.74 -4.34
C ARG A 102 -4.35 6.39 -3.93
N ILE A 103 -4.72 6.26 -2.65
CA ILE A 103 -5.54 5.16 -2.13
C ILE A 103 -6.98 5.66 -1.91
N VAL A 104 -7.97 5.00 -2.53
CA VAL A 104 -9.39 5.28 -2.35
C VAL A 104 -10.01 4.16 -1.51
N VAL A 105 -10.47 4.49 -0.31
CA VAL A 105 -11.08 3.53 0.61
C VAL A 105 -12.61 3.63 0.50
N HIS A 106 -13.24 2.52 0.14
CA HIS A 106 -14.68 2.29 0.18
C HIS A 106 -15.06 1.51 1.46
N GLU A 107 -16.36 1.34 1.70
CA GLU A 107 -16.90 0.68 2.90
C GLU A 107 -16.34 -0.75 3.09
N ASP A 108 -16.15 -1.50 2.00
CA ASP A 108 -15.69 -2.90 2.02
C ASP A 108 -14.39 -3.16 1.24
N ARG A 109 -13.80 -2.15 0.57
CA ARG A 109 -12.63 -2.35 -0.31
C ARG A 109 -11.72 -1.12 -0.38
N ALA A 110 -10.43 -1.35 -0.60
CA ALA A 110 -9.49 -0.32 -1.02
C ALA A 110 -9.23 -0.43 -2.53
N GLU A 111 -9.11 0.71 -3.21
CA GLU A 111 -8.70 0.84 -4.61
C GLU A 111 -7.40 1.65 -4.65
N LEU A 112 -6.40 1.14 -5.37
CA LEU A 112 -5.14 1.83 -5.65
C LEU A 112 -5.27 2.58 -6.98
N ARG A 113 -4.85 3.84 -7.02
CA ARG A 113 -4.75 4.68 -8.22
C ARG A 113 -3.35 5.23 -8.39
#